data_AF-A0A2M7VEW7-F1
#
_entry.id   AF-A0A2M7VEW7-F1
#
_cell.length_a   1.000
_cell.length_b   1.000
_cell.length_c   1.000
_cell.angle_alpha   90.00
_cell.angle_beta   90.00
_cell.angle_gamma   90.00
#
_symmetry.space_group_name_H-M   'P 1'
#
loop_
_entity.id
_entity.type
_entity.pdbx_description
1 polymer ?
#
loop_
_entity_poly.entity_id
_entity_poly.type
_entity_poly.pdbx_seq_one_letter_code
_entity_poly.pdbx_strand_id
1 'polypeptide(L)'
;MEIIKNFGIEPVLLIAQIVNFLIILFILKKFLYKPVLDTLKKRENLIKEGLKQAENSKLEFEKALEEEKKILKKAQDQARKIVDDAKIQSILVAKKIEEKSRIQSEKIFDEGRKQMGEEVKLAEKKLMASVNKLSIDILKKSLKETFSDKEEAKLIDRAIKEIVK
;
A
#
# COMPACT_ATOMS: atom_id res chain seq x y z
N MET A 1 108.24 16.18 -21.97
CA MET A 1 107.32 17.11 -21.25
C MET A 1 107.19 18.45 -22.00
N GLU A 2 107.20 18.43 -23.35
CA GLU A 2 107.22 19.66 -24.19
C GLU A 2 106.03 19.77 -25.18
N ILE A 3 105.21 18.74 -25.33
CA ILE A 3 104.07 18.75 -26.26
C ILE A 3 102.90 19.60 -25.72
N ILE A 4 102.84 19.81 -24.40
CA ILE A 4 101.72 20.52 -23.76
C ILE A 4 101.94 22.05 -23.76
N LYS A 5 103.19 22.54 -23.80
CA LYS A 5 103.50 23.98 -23.78
C LYS A 5 103.29 24.69 -25.14
N ASN A 6 103.45 23.99 -26.27
CA ASN A 6 103.26 24.58 -27.61
C ASN A 6 101.80 24.64 -28.10
N PHE A 7 100.87 24.07 -27.34
CA PHE A 7 99.44 24.08 -27.68
C PHE A 7 98.65 25.22 -27.03
N GLY A 8 99.29 26.12 -26.26
CA GLY A 8 98.59 27.18 -25.53
C GLY A 8 97.62 26.64 -24.46
N ILE A 9 97.75 25.36 -24.10
CA ILE A 9 96.92 24.70 -23.09
C ILE A 9 97.71 24.66 -21.79
N GLU A 10 97.36 25.55 -20.87
CA GLU A 10 97.84 25.52 -19.50
C GLU A 10 97.16 24.36 -18.74
N PRO A 11 97.89 23.32 -18.29
CA PRO A 11 97.31 22.14 -17.63
C PRO A 11 96.50 22.49 -16.38
N VAL A 12 96.94 23.52 -15.66
CA VAL A 12 96.28 24.06 -14.46
C VAL A 12 94.93 24.67 -14.83
N LEU A 13 94.85 25.40 -15.94
CA LEU A 13 93.62 26.03 -16.43
C LEU A 13 92.62 24.98 -16.91
N LEU A 14 93.10 23.92 -17.58
CA LEU A 14 92.27 22.81 -18.03
C LEU A 14 91.65 22.04 -16.85
N ILE A 15 92.44 21.76 -15.81
CA ILE A 15 91.94 21.12 -14.57
C ILE A 15 90.93 22.03 -13.87
N ALA A 16 91.20 23.33 -13.76
CA ALA A 16 90.27 24.30 -13.18
C ALA A 16 88.95 24.36 -13.96
N GLN A 17 89.00 24.29 -15.30
CA GLN A 17 87.82 24.29 -16.15
C GLN A 17 87.01 22.99 -16.04
N ILE A 18 87.66 21.84 -15.91
CA ILE A 18 86.99 20.55 -15.64
C ILE A 18 86.29 20.60 -14.28
N VAL A 19 86.97 21.09 -13.24
CA VAL A 19 86.37 21.23 -11.91
C VAL A 19 85.17 22.18 -11.94
N ASN A 20 85.28 23.32 -12.61
CA ASN A 20 84.16 24.26 -12.78
C ASN A 20 82.99 23.61 -13.53
N PHE A 21 83.26 22.90 -14.63
CA PHE A 21 82.23 22.16 -15.37
C PHE A 21 81.54 21.11 -14.49
N LEU A 22 82.28 20.35 -13.68
CA LEU A 22 81.72 19.36 -12.77
C LEU A 22 80.87 19.99 -11.67
N ILE A 23 81.28 21.14 -11.12
CA ILE A 23 80.50 21.91 -10.15
C ILE A 23 79.17 22.36 -10.77
N ILE A 24 79.20 22.96 -11.95
CA ILE A 24 77.99 23.40 -12.67
C ILE A 24 77.10 22.20 -13.02
N LEU A 25 77.68 21.09 -13.49
CA LEU A 25 76.96 19.86 -13.80
C LEU A 25 76.26 19.28 -12.57
N PHE A 26 76.93 19.28 -11.42
CA PHE A 26 76.35 18.81 -10.16
C PHE A 26 75.19 19.71 -9.71
N ILE A 27 75.35 21.03 -9.82
CA ILE A 27 74.29 22.00 -9.53
C ILE A 27 73.10 21.77 -10.47
N LEU A 28 73.32 21.66 -11.79
CA LEU A 28 72.25 21.40 -12.77
C LEU A 28 71.54 20.07 -12.51
N LYS A 29 72.27 19.00 -12.21
CA LYS A 29 71.69 17.68 -11.90
C LYS A 29 70.76 17.76 -10.69
N LYS A 30 71.15 18.46 -9.63
CA LYS A 30 70.38 18.56 -8.39
C LYS A 30 69.23 19.57 -8.49
N PHE A 31 69.47 20.74 -9.09
CA PHE A 31 68.53 21.86 -9.11
C PHE A 31 67.62 21.91 -10.33
N LEU A 32 68.00 21.33 -11.48
CA LEU A 32 67.19 21.42 -12.70
C LEU A 32 66.59 20.07 -13.10
N TYR A 33 67.42 19.02 -13.21
CA TYR A 33 66.94 17.71 -13.67
C TYR A 33 65.91 17.09 -12.72
N LYS A 34 66.14 17.18 -11.40
CA LYS A 34 65.23 16.62 -10.40
C LYS A 34 63.83 17.26 -10.45
N PRO A 35 63.65 18.60 -10.34
CA PRO A 35 62.32 19.19 -10.41
C PRO A 35 61.64 19.00 -11.76
N VAL A 36 62.37 19.01 -12.87
CA VAL A 36 61.78 18.75 -14.21
C VAL A 36 61.21 17.33 -14.28
N LEU A 37 61.97 16.31 -13.87
CA LEU A 37 61.47 14.93 -13.84
C LEU A 37 60.31 14.75 -12.86
N ASP A 38 60.37 15.41 -11.70
CA ASP A 38 59.29 15.35 -10.70
C ASP A 38 57.99 15.97 -11.25
N THR A 39 58.06 17.08 -12.00
CA THR A 39 56.87 17.67 -12.64
C THR A 39 56.29 16.79 -13.74
N LEU A 40 57.13 16.12 -14.55
CA LEU A 40 56.69 15.18 -15.58
C LEU A 40 56.00 13.96 -14.95
N LYS A 41 56.61 13.37 -13.91
CA LYS A 41 56.00 12.26 -13.15
C LYS A 41 54.67 12.65 -12.50
N LYS A 42 54.59 13.86 -11.93
CA LYS A 42 53.32 14.38 -11.39
C LYS A 42 52.25 14.48 -12.47
N ARG A 43 52.58 14.99 -13.66
CA ARG A 43 51.63 15.07 -14.78
C ARG A 43 51.19 13.68 -15.24
N GLU A 44 52.13 12.75 -15.40
CA GLU A 44 51.84 11.36 -15.77
C GLU A 44 50.88 10.71 -14.76
N ASN A 45 51.18 10.84 -13.46
CA ASN A 45 50.33 10.30 -12.39
C ASN A 45 48.93 10.93 -12.39
N LEU A 46 48.83 12.25 -12.52
CA LEU A 46 47.54 12.95 -12.57
C LEU A 46 46.69 12.48 -13.76
N ILE A 47 47.30 12.31 -14.94
CA ILE A 47 46.60 11.81 -16.12
C ILE A 47 46.14 10.37 -15.89
N LYS A 48 47.02 9.52 -15.36
CA LYS A 48 46.71 8.11 -15.08
C LYS A 48 45.61 7.96 -14.04
N GLU A 49 45.66 8.73 -12.97
CA GLU A 49 44.62 8.78 -11.93
C GLU A 49 43.30 9.30 -12.51
N GLY A 50 43.34 10.38 -13.30
CA GLY A 50 42.14 10.93 -13.95
C GLY A 50 41.48 9.94 -14.92
N LEU A 51 42.27 9.23 -15.73
CA LEU A 51 41.75 8.19 -16.63
C LEU A 51 41.15 7.03 -15.85
N LYS A 52 41.83 6.55 -14.80
CA LYS A 52 41.33 5.47 -13.95
C LYS A 52 40.04 5.88 -13.23
N GLN A 53 39.97 7.12 -12.74
CA GLN A 53 38.78 7.65 -12.10
C GLN A 53 37.62 7.75 -13.08
N ALA A 54 37.87 8.25 -14.30
CA ALA A 54 36.84 8.32 -15.34
C ALA A 54 36.30 6.93 -15.73
N GLU A 55 37.17 5.94 -15.86
CA GLU A 55 36.77 4.55 -16.13
C GLU A 55 35.94 3.97 -14.99
N ASN A 56 36.39 4.15 -13.74
CA ASN A 56 35.66 3.70 -12.56
C ASN A 56 34.29 4.39 -12.44
N SER A 57 34.22 5.70 -12.64
CA SER A 57 32.95 6.44 -12.60
C SER A 57 32.00 6.00 -13.71
N LYS A 58 32.50 5.67 -14.90
CA LYS A 58 31.67 5.12 -15.97
C LYS A 58 31.10 3.75 -15.59
N LEU A 59 31.93 2.87 -15.01
CA LEU A 59 31.52 1.54 -14.58
C LEU A 59 30.52 1.60 -13.41
N GLU A 60 30.73 2.50 -12.45
CA GLU A 60 29.78 2.75 -11.35
C GLU A 60 28.46 3.31 -11.87
N PHE A 61 28.49 4.22 -12.83
CA PHE A 61 27.30 4.77 -13.47
C PHE A 61 26.51 3.70 -14.21
N GLU A 62 27.18 2.84 -14.99
CA GLU A 62 26.52 1.72 -15.69
C GLU A 62 25.88 0.74 -14.70
N LYS A 63 26.55 0.42 -13.59
CA LYS A 63 25.99 -0.41 -12.51
C LYS A 63 24.78 0.25 -11.86
N ALA A 64 24.87 1.54 -11.53
CA ALA A 64 23.77 2.29 -10.93
C ALA A 64 22.54 2.32 -11.86
N LEU A 65 22.73 2.50 -13.17
CA LEU A 65 21.67 2.42 -14.17
C LEU A 65 21.05 1.02 -14.26
N GLU A 66 21.85 -0.04 -14.17
CA GLU A 66 21.33 -1.41 -14.17
C GLU A 66 20.50 -1.69 -12.91
N GLU A 67 20.98 -1.25 -11.74
CA GLU A 67 20.26 -1.37 -10.47
C GLU A 67 18.97 -0.55 -10.47
N GLU A 68 19.00 0.68 -10.97
CA GLU A 68 17.81 1.53 -11.13
C GLU A 68 16.76 0.83 -12.01
N LYS A 69 17.16 0.30 -13.16
CA LYS A 69 16.26 -0.46 -14.05
C LYS A 69 15.68 -1.68 -13.36
N LYS A 70 16.48 -2.42 -12.57
CA LYS A 70 16.00 -3.56 -11.78
C LYS A 70 14.98 -3.13 -10.72
N ILE A 71 15.25 -2.04 -10.00
CA ILE A 71 14.36 -1.49 -8.98
C ILE A 71 13.06 -1.03 -9.61
N LEU A 72 13.10 -0.29 -10.73
CA LEU A 72 11.91 0.15 -11.45
C LEU A 72 11.07 -1.03 -11.94
N LYS A 73 11.70 -2.05 -12.53
CA LYS A 73 10.98 -3.26 -12.95
C LYS A 73 10.32 -3.97 -11.77
N LYS A 74 11.06 -4.16 -10.67
CA LYS A 74 10.52 -4.77 -9.45
C LYS A 74 9.36 -3.96 -8.86
N ALA A 75 9.46 -2.63 -8.86
CA ALA A 75 8.39 -1.75 -8.39
C ALA A 75 7.14 -1.84 -9.27
N GLN A 76 7.30 -1.92 -10.60
CA GLN A 76 6.19 -2.13 -11.53
C GLN A 76 5.52 -3.50 -11.32
N ASP A 77 6.31 -4.57 -11.13
CA ASP A 77 5.79 -5.91 -10.86
C ASP A 77 5.04 -5.96 -9.52
N GLN A 78 5.59 -5.32 -8.48
CA GLN A 78 4.91 -5.20 -7.18
C GLN A 78 3.62 -4.39 -7.27
N ALA A 79 3.62 -3.28 -8.01
CA ALA A 79 2.42 -2.47 -8.21
C ALA A 79 1.32 -3.26 -8.95
N ARG A 80 1.68 -4.00 -10.01
CA ARG A 80 0.74 -4.89 -10.70
C ARG A 80 0.16 -5.94 -9.75
N LYS A 81 1.02 -6.58 -8.96
CA LYS A 81 0.59 -7.57 -7.97
C LYS A 81 -0.38 -6.99 -6.94
N ILE A 82 -0.10 -5.79 -6.43
CA ILE A 82 -0.99 -5.10 -5.47
C ILE A 82 -2.37 -4.85 -6.09
N VAL A 83 -2.41 -4.40 -7.34
CA VAL A 83 -3.68 -4.14 -8.05
C VAL A 83 -4.45 -5.43 -8.29
N ASP A 84 -3.77 -6.51 -8.70
CA ASP A 84 -4.39 -7.80 -8.93
C ASP A 84 -4.92 -8.41 -7.62
N ASP A 85 -4.13 -8.38 -6.54
CA ASP A 85 -4.54 -8.84 -5.21
C ASP A 85 -5.73 -8.03 -4.70
N ALA A 86 -5.73 -6.70 -4.87
CA ALA A 86 -6.85 -5.83 -4.50
C ALA A 86 -8.12 -6.16 -5.29
N LYS A 87 -8.00 -6.48 -6.59
CA LYS A 87 -9.13 -6.89 -7.42
C LYS A 87 -9.70 -8.25 -7.00
N ILE A 88 -8.84 -9.21 -6.65
CA ILE A 88 -9.29 -10.50 -6.13
C ILE A 88 -10.01 -10.31 -4.80
N GLN A 89 -9.42 -9.53 -3.89
CA GLN A 89 -10.02 -9.25 -2.59
C GLN A 89 -11.36 -8.51 -2.72
N SER A 90 -11.48 -7.54 -3.63
CA SER A 90 -12.74 -6.82 -3.81
C SER A 90 -13.86 -7.74 -4.29
N ILE A 91 -13.58 -8.67 -5.21
CA ILE A 91 -14.53 -9.69 -5.66
C ILE A 91 -14.94 -10.60 -4.50
N LEU A 92 -13.99 -11.05 -3.68
CA LEU A 92 -14.29 -11.90 -2.51
C LEU A 92 -15.16 -11.16 -1.48
N VAL A 93 -14.84 -9.89 -1.21
CA VAL A 93 -15.61 -9.04 -0.30
C VAL A 93 -17.02 -8.80 -0.85
N ALA A 94 -17.15 -8.50 -2.14
CA ALA A 94 -18.45 -8.33 -2.79
C ALA A 94 -19.33 -9.58 -2.65
N LYS A 95 -18.78 -10.77 -2.98
CA LYS A 95 -19.49 -12.04 -2.80
C LYS A 95 -19.88 -12.29 -1.35
N LYS A 96 -19.00 -11.98 -0.39
CA LYS A 96 -19.29 -12.14 1.04
C LYS A 96 -20.39 -11.20 1.51
N ILE A 97 -20.42 -9.97 1.02
CA ILE A 97 -21.47 -8.99 1.32
C ILE A 97 -22.80 -9.45 0.71
N GLU A 98 -22.80 -9.90 -0.55
CA GLU A 98 -23.99 -10.40 -1.23
C GLU A 98 -24.58 -11.59 -0.48
N GLU A 99 -23.77 -12.59 -0.12
CA GLU A 99 -24.24 -13.76 0.62
C GLU A 99 -24.78 -13.38 2.00
N LYS A 100 -24.06 -12.50 2.73
CA LYS A 100 -24.52 -12.01 4.03
C LYS A 100 -25.83 -11.23 3.89
N SER A 101 -25.98 -10.43 2.84
CA SER A 101 -27.21 -9.68 2.56
C SER A 101 -28.37 -10.64 2.27
N ARG A 102 -28.15 -11.68 1.46
CA ARG A 102 -29.15 -12.70 1.15
C ARG A 102 -29.64 -13.40 2.42
N ILE A 103 -28.73 -13.87 3.26
CA ILE A 103 -29.05 -14.52 4.54
C ILE A 103 -29.83 -13.58 5.46
N GLN A 104 -29.44 -12.30 5.53
CA GLN A 104 -30.17 -11.31 6.33
C GLN A 104 -31.56 -11.03 5.77
N SER A 105 -31.71 -10.92 4.45
CA SER A 105 -33.01 -10.74 3.80
C SER A 105 -33.93 -11.93 4.06
N GLU A 106 -33.45 -13.16 3.90
CA GLU A 106 -34.22 -14.38 4.23
C GLU A 106 -34.67 -14.38 5.69
N LYS A 107 -33.76 -14.04 6.62
CA LYS A 107 -34.09 -13.94 8.05
C LYS A 107 -35.18 -12.89 8.32
N ILE A 108 -35.09 -11.71 7.70
CA ILE A 108 -36.10 -10.66 7.84
C ILE A 108 -37.45 -11.13 7.27
N PHE A 109 -37.45 -11.83 6.14
CA PHE A 109 -38.67 -12.39 5.55
C PHE A 109 -39.32 -13.44 6.46
N ASP A 110 -38.52 -14.34 7.04
CA ASP A 110 -39.02 -15.38 7.95
C ASP A 110 -39.57 -14.78 9.25
N GLU A 111 -38.86 -13.80 9.84
CA GLU A 111 -39.33 -13.05 11.00
C GLU A 111 -40.63 -12.31 10.69
N GLY A 112 -40.72 -11.66 9.53
CA GLY A 112 -41.93 -10.97 9.07
C GLY A 112 -43.11 -11.91 8.86
N ARG A 113 -42.90 -13.10 8.25
CA ARG A 113 -43.93 -14.13 8.11
C ARG A 113 -44.44 -14.62 9.46
N LYS A 114 -43.55 -14.79 10.44
CA LYS A 114 -43.92 -15.20 11.80
C LYS A 114 -44.76 -14.12 12.48
N GLN A 115 -44.33 -12.86 12.44
CA GLN A 115 -45.09 -11.74 13.00
C GLN A 115 -46.47 -11.60 12.34
N MET A 116 -46.54 -11.70 11.01
CA MET A 116 -47.81 -11.63 10.29
C MET A 116 -48.75 -12.78 10.68
N GLY A 117 -48.23 -13.99 10.89
CA GLY A 117 -49.03 -15.11 11.40
C GLY A 117 -49.56 -14.89 12.82
N GLU A 118 -48.79 -14.24 13.68
CA GLU A 118 -49.24 -13.84 15.04
C GLU A 118 -50.30 -12.74 14.97
N GLU A 119 -50.13 -11.74 14.11
CA GLU A 119 -51.11 -10.67 13.89
C GLU A 119 -52.43 -11.18 13.33
N VAL A 120 -52.42 -12.12 12.37
CA VAL A 120 -53.63 -12.75 11.84
C VAL A 120 -54.41 -13.46 12.94
N LYS A 121 -53.74 -14.25 13.80
CA LYS A 121 -54.39 -14.91 14.94
C LYS A 121 -54.99 -13.91 15.93
N LEU A 122 -54.30 -12.78 16.16
CA LEU A 122 -54.80 -11.68 16.99
C LEU A 122 -56.03 -11.01 16.35
N ALA A 123 -56.02 -10.80 15.04
CA ALA A 123 -57.12 -10.23 14.29
C ALA A 123 -58.35 -11.16 14.29
N GLU A 124 -58.16 -12.47 14.10
CA GLU A 124 -59.22 -13.47 14.20
C GLU A 124 -59.87 -13.47 15.59
N LYS A 125 -59.06 -13.45 16.66
CA LYS A 125 -59.58 -13.35 18.04
C LYS A 125 -60.39 -12.08 18.26
N LYS A 126 -59.91 -10.93 17.78
CA LYS A 126 -60.64 -9.66 17.86
C LYS A 126 -61.95 -9.72 17.07
N LEU A 127 -61.93 -10.31 15.87
CA LEU A 127 -63.11 -10.46 15.03
C LEU A 127 -64.16 -11.36 15.70
N MET A 128 -63.76 -12.51 16.24
CA MET A 128 -64.66 -13.39 17.00
C MET A 128 -65.28 -12.67 18.20
N ALA A 129 -64.49 -11.89 18.94
CA ALA A 129 -65.02 -11.08 20.04
C ALA A 129 -66.03 -10.03 19.57
N SER A 130 -65.77 -9.35 18.44
CA SER A 130 -66.70 -8.40 17.83
C SER A 130 -67.99 -9.06 17.33
N VAL A 131 -67.89 -10.23 16.70
CA VAL A 131 -69.05 -11.01 16.24
C VAL A 131 -69.89 -11.47 17.43
N ASN A 132 -69.27 -12.03 18.47
CA ASN A 132 -69.98 -12.43 19.69
C ASN A 132 -70.71 -11.25 20.34
N LYS A 133 -70.05 -10.08 20.41
CA LYS A 133 -70.67 -8.86 20.92
C LYS A 133 -71.89 -8.45 20.08
N LEU A 134 -71.76 -8.44 18.74
CA LEU A 134 -72.86 -8.10 17.84
C LEU A 134 -74.03 -9.08 17.97
N SER A 135 -73.76 -10.39 18.05
CA SER A 135 -74.77 -11.42 18.27
C SER A 135 -75.52 -11.23 19.58
N ILE A 136 -74.81 -10.89 20.67
CA ILE A 136 -75.42 -10.57 21.97
C ILE A 136 -76.29 -9.31 21.86
N ASP A 137 -75.83 -8.27 21.15
CA ASP A 137 -76.59 -7.03 20.96
C ASP A 137 -77.87 -7.26 20.14
N ILE A 138 -77.81 -8.09 19.09
CA ILE A 138 -78.97 -8.51 18.30
C ILE A 138 -79.95 -9.32 19.15
N LEU A 139 -79.47 -10.31 19.90
CA LEU A 139 -80.32 -11.12 20.78
C LEU A 139 -81.01 -10.28 21.86
N LYS A 140 -80.28 -9.36 22.50
CA LYS A 140 -80.87 -8.40 23.45
C LYS A 140 -81.97 -7.58 22.81
N LYS A 141 -81.74 -7.07 21.59
CA LYS A 141 -82.74 -6.26 20.88
C LYS A 141 -83.98 -7.08 20.50
N SER A 142 -83.82 -8.29 20.00
CA SER A 142 -84.94 -9.16 19.59
C SER A 142 -85.74 -9.71 20.77
N LEU A 143 -85.10 -10.05 21.88
CA LEU A 143 -85.76 -10.56 23.09
C LEU A 143 -86.57 -9.47 23.82
N LYS A 144 -86.05 -8.23 23.82
CA LYS A 144 -86.74 -7.06 24.39
C LYS A 144 -88.04 -6.68 23.67
N GLU A 145 -88.15 -7.03 22.39
CA GLU A 145 -89.38 -6.83 21.61
C GLU A 145 -90.44 -7.94 21.84
N THR A 146 -90.10 -9.05 22.52
CA THR A 146 -90.94 -10.26 22.55
C THR A 146 -91.34 -10.76 23.95
N PHE A 147 -90.65 -10.40 25.05
CA PHE A 147 -90.87 -11.00 26.38
C PHE A 147 -90.97 -9.99 27.56
N SER A 148 -91.53 -10.43 28.70
CA SER A 148 -91.70 -9.67 29.96
C SER A 148 -90.45 -9.66 30.86
N ASP A 149 -90.20 -8.57 31.59
CA ASP A 149 -88.97 -8.21 32.32
C ASP A 149 -88.34 -9.33 33.19
N LYS A 150 -89.13 -10.26 33.73
CA LYS A 150 -88.64 -11.33 34.62
C LYS A 150 -88.16 -12.60 33.90
N GLU A 151 -88.68 -12.91 32.72
CA GLU A 151 -88.27 -14.08 31.92
C GLU A 151 -87.15 -13.72 30.94
N GLU A 152 -87.13 -12.47 30.48
CA GLU A 152 -86.10 -11.87 29.63
C GLU A 152 -84.69 -12.03 30.22
N ALA A 153 -84.49 -11.67 31.50
CA ALA A 153 -83.18 -11.70 32.15
C ALA A 153 -82.60 -13.12 32.23
N LYS A 154 -83.44 -14.14 32.50
CA LYS A 154 -83.01 -15.54 32.59
C LYS A 154 -82.68 -16.16 31.22
N LEU A 155 -83.33 -15.73 30.15
CA LEU A 155 -83.08 -16.21 28.80
C LEU A 155 -81.85 -15.55 28.19
N ILE A 156 -81.65 -14.25 28.41
CA ILE A 156 -80.45 -13.52 27.99
C ILE A 156 -79.20 -14.10 28.65
N ASP A 157 -79.22 -14.36 29.97
CA ASP A 157 -78.05 -14.91 30.67
C ASP A 157 -77.67 -16.32 30.18
N ARG A 158 -78.67 -17.11 29.77
CA ARG A 158 -78.47 -18.46 29.21
C ARG A 158 -77.91 -18.41 27.80
N ALA A 159 -78.43 -17.52 26.94
CA ALA A 159 -77.95 -17.35 25.57
C ALA A 159 -76.53 -16.76 25.52
N ILE A 160 -76.20 -15.81 26.40
CA ILE A 160 -74.84 -15.28 26.54
C ILE A 160 -73.87 -16.39 26.95
N LYS A 161 -74.25 -17.27 27.87
CA LYS A 161 -73.42 -18.43 28.28
C LYS A 161 -73.18 -19.45 27.17
N GLU A 162 -74.10 -19.61 26.23
CA GLU A 162 -73.87 -20.49 25.07
C GLU A 162 -72.95 -19.88 24.01
N ILE A 163 -73.00 -18.56 23.78
CA ILE A 163 -72.19 -17.87 22.76
C ILE A 163 -70.73 -17.64 23.21
N VAL A 164 -70.51 -17.48 24.51
CA VAL A 164 -69.18 -17.21 25.09
C VAL A 164 -68.38 -18.50 25.36
N LYS A 165 -68.99 -19.68 25.14
CA LYS A 165 -68.38 -21.00 25.32
C LYS A 165 -67.43 -21.35 24.18
#